data_AF-A0A8S3JRL7-F1
#
_entry.id   AF-A0A8S3JRL7-F1
#
_cell.length_a   1.000
_cell.length_b   1.000
_cell.length_c   1.000
_cell.angle_alpha   90.00
_cell.angle_beta   90.00
_cell.angle_gamma   90.00
#
_symmetry.space_group_name_H-M   'P 1'
#
loop_
_entity.id
_entity.type
_entity.pdbx_description
1 polymer ?
#
loop_
_entity_poly.entity_id
_entity_poly.type
_entity_poly.pdbx_seq_one_letter_code
_entity_poly.pdbx_strand_id
1 'polypeptide(L)'
;MIENGIKPVYVFDGKPPQMKSKELEKRLERRTEAVAEMSKAADAGDEEAFDKFARRTVKVTREHNEDCKRLLKLMGVPYVDAPTEAEAQCAALVKQGKVYGVGTEDMDALTFGADVLVRHLTFSEAR
;
A
#
# COMPACT_ATOMS: atom_id res chain seq x y z
N MET A 1 -11.77 -11.20 -7.34
CA MET A 1 -12.10 -9.95 -8.07
C MET A 1 -12.52 -10.23 -9.50
N ILE A 2 -11.61 -10.72 -10.36
CA ILE A 2 -11.88 -10.94 -11.79
C ILE A 2 -13.00 -11.96 -12.02
N GLU A 3 -13.03 -13.05 -11.26
CA GLU A 3 -14.11 -14.05 -11.29
C GLU A 3 -15.48 -13.46 -10.95
N ASN A 4 -15.52 -12.41 -10.11
CA ASN A 4 -16.74 -11.69 -9.76
C ASN A 4 -17.06 -10.55 -10.76
N GLY A 5 -16.41 -10.53 -11.93
CA GLY A 5 -16.63 -9.53 -12.99
C GLY A 5 -15.98 -8.17 -12.73
N ILE A 6 -15.22 -8.01 -11.65
CA ILE A 6 -14.51 -6.76 -11.33
C ILE A 6 -13.25 -6.67 -12.20
N LYS A 7 -13.08 -5.56 -12.91
CA LYS A 7 -11.89 -5.28 -13.74
C LYS A 7 -10.95 -4.33 -12.97
N PRO A 8 -9.95 -4.85 -12.23
CA PRO A 8 -9.05 -3.99 -11.47
C PRO A 8 -8.04 -3.28 -12.37
N VAL A 9 -7.64 -2.08 -11.93
CA VAL A 9 -6.42 -1.41 -12.36
C VAL A 9 -5.64 -1.06 -11.10
N TYR A 10 -4.37 -1.49 -11.04
CA TYR A 10 -3.51 -1.19 -9.90
C TYR A 10 -2.77 0.12 -10.13
N VAL A 11 -2.59 0.93 -9.09
CA VAL A 11 -1.81 2.17 -9.15
C VAL A 11 -0.65 2.06 -8.17
N PHE A 12 0.57 2.24 -8.65
CA PHE A 12 1.78 2.20 -7.85
C PHE A 12 2.23 3.61 -7.48
N ASP A 13 2.68 3.79 -6.25
CA ASP A 13 3.24 5.07 -5.77
C ASP A 13 4.49 5.47 -6.54
N GLY A 14 4.60 6.77 -6.77
CA GLY A 14 5.76 7.44 -7.33
C GLY A 14 6.62 8.07 -6.25
N LYS A 15 7.15 9.27 -6.54
CA LYS A 15 8.01 9.99 -5.61
C LYS A 15 7.15 10.72 -4.57
N PRO A 16 7.36 10.50 -3.26
CA PRO A 16 6.61 11.20 -2.22
C PRO A 16 6.77 12.72 -2.31
N PRO A 17 5.71 13.50 -2.04
CA PRO A 17 5.79 14.96 -2.04
C PRO A 17 6.64 15.46 -0.85
N GLN A 18 7.27 16.63 -1.01
CA GLN A 18 8.14 17.21 0.03
C GLN A 18 7.41 17.43 1.36
N MET A 19 6.11 17.75 1.33
CA MET A 19 5.32 17.96 2.54
C MET A 19 5.16 16.68 3.39
N LYS A 20 5.37 15.50 2.80
CA LYS A 20 5.32 14.20 3.50
C LYS A 20 6.61 13.88 4.26
N SER A 21 7.67 14.70 4.12
CA SER A 21 8.99 14.45 4.73
C SER A 21 8.91 14.20 6.23
N LYS A 22 8.18 15.05 6.97
CA LYS A 22 8.01 14.94 8.43
C LYS A 22 7.34 13.62 8.85
N GLU A 23 6.37 13.16 8.08
CA GLU A 23 5.68 11.89 8.36
C GLU A 23 6.57 10.69 8.00
N LEU A 24 7.35 10.80 6.92
CA LEU A 24 8.35 9.80 6.55
C LEU A 24 9.45 9.67 7.61
N GLU A 25 9.91 10.80 8.17
CA GLU A 25 10.87 10.83 9.27
C GLU A 25 10.31 10.13 10.52
N LYS A 26 9.09 10.48 10.96
CA LYS A 26 8.43 9.78 12.08
C LYS A 26 8.24 8.29 11.85
N ARG A 27 7.90 7.89 10.61
CA ARG A 27 7.80 6.46 10.24
C ARG A 27 9.16 5.76 10.29
N LEU A 28 10.23 6.48 9.94
CA LEU A 28 11.59 5.95 10.01
C LEU A 28 12.06 5.80 11.46
N GLU A 29 11.80 6.79 12.32
CA GLU A 29 12.09 6.74 13.77
C GLU A 29 11.40 5.54 14.43
N ARG A 30 10.08 5.41 14.25
CA ARG A 30 9.31 4.26 14.77
C ARG A 30 9.84 2.91 14.27
N ARG A 31 10.36 2.87 13.04
CA ARG A 31 10.98 1.66 12.51
C ARG A 31 12.32 1.39 13.18
N THR A 32 13.18 2.39 13.35
CA THR A 32 14.47 2.20 14.03
C THR A 32 14.28 1.71 15.46
N GLU A 33 13.29 2.25 16.17
CA GLU A 33 12.88 1.75 17.48
C GLU A 33 12.39 0.29 17.41
N ALA A 34 11.49 -0.03 16.46
CA ALA A 34 10.98 -1.39 16.31
C ALA A 34 12.08 -2.41 15.95
N VAL A 35 13.09 -2.03 15.16
CA VAL A 35 14.25 -2.88 14.84
C VAL A 35 15.11 -3.11 16.09
N ALA A 36 15.34 -2.07 16.89
CA ALA A 36 16.10 -2.20 18.13
C ALA A 36 15.39 -3.13 19.13
N GLU A 37 14.08 -2.99 19.29
CA GLU A 37 13.27 -3.87 20.15
C GLU A 37 13.17 -5.30 19.58
N MET A 38 13.12 -5.46 18.26
CA MET A 38 13.18 -6.78 17.61
C MET A 38 14.50 -7.51 17.91
N SER A 39 15.63 -6.79 17.87
CA SER A 39 16.94 -7.36 18.20
C SER A 39 17.00 -7.80 19.67
N LYS A 40 16.50 -6.96 20.59
CA LYS A 40 16.44 -7.32 22.02
C LYS A 40 15.55 -8.55 22.28
N ALA A 41 14.40 -8.63 21.59
CA ALA A 41 13.49 -9.77 21.70
C ALA A 41 14.14 -11.06 21.17
N ALA A 42 14.91 -10.96 20.07
CA ALA A 42 15.68 -12.09 19.53
C ALA A 42 16.76 -12.56 20.52
N ASP A 43 17.49 -11.64 21.14
CA ASP A 43 18.52 -11.96 22.14
C ASP A 43 17.93 -12.57 23.43
N ALA A 44 16.70 -12.15 23.79
CA ALA A 44 15.97 -12.65 24.96
C ALA A 44 15.21 -13.97 24.72
N GLY A 45 15.10 -14.43 23.46
CA GLY A 45 14.34 -15.63 23.10
C GLY A 45 12.83 -15.48 23.23
N ASP A 46 12.30 -14.26 23.19
CA ASP A 46 10.86 -13.97 23.23
C ASP A 46 10.29 -13.97 21.81
N GLU A 47 9.80 -15.13 21.38
CA GLU A 47 9.23 -15.34 20.03
C GLU A 47 7.99 -14.47 19.77
N GLU A 48 7.15 -14.23 20.78
CA GLU A 48 5.92 -13.46 20.63
C GLU A 48 6.23 -11.96 20.41
N ALA A 49 7.17 -11.42 21.18
CA ALA A 49 7.66 -10.07 20.97
C ALA A 49 8.40 -9.95 19.63
N PHE A 50 9.23 -10.93 19.27
CA PHE A 50 9.94 -10.95 18.00
C PHE A 50 8.97 -10.87 16.81
N ASP A 51 7.95 -11.73 16.76
CA ASP A 51 6.95 -11.74 15.69
C ASP A 51 6.17 -10.41 15.60
N LYS A 52 5.82 -9.84 16.76
CA LYS A 52 5.12 -8.55 16.83
C LYS A 52 5.97 -7.41 16.25
N PHE A 53 7.26 -7.36 16.56
CA PHE A 53 8.15 -6.34 16.02
C PHE A 53 8.55 -6.62 14.57
N ALA A 54 8.70 -7.87 14.17
CA ALA A 54 8.95 -8.29 12.80
C ALA A 54 7.84 -7.83 11.85
N ARG A 55 6.56 -7.95 12.25
CA ARG A 55 5.44 -7.40 11.46
C ARG A 55 5.49 -5.89 11.28
N ARG A 56 6.05 -5.15 12.25
CA ARG A 56 6.18 -3.68 12.21
C ARG A 56 7.36 -3.20 11.38
N THR A 57 8.37 -4.04 11.17
CA THR A 57 9.58 -3.68 10.41
C THR A 57 9.44 -3.92 8.90
N VAL A 58 8.41 -4.66 8.46
CA VAL A 58 8.13 -4.93 7.05
C VAL A 58 8.12 -3.63 6.23
N LYS A 59 8.92 -3.62 5.16
CA LYS A 59 9.02 -2.52 4.20
C LYS A 59 8.76 -3.07 2.81
N VAL A 60 7.84 -2.44 2.08
CA VAL A 60 7.72 -2.68 0.65
C VAL A 60 8.95 -2.10 -0.04
N THR A 61 9.71 -2.96 -0.72
CA THR A 61 10.90 -2.57 -1.47
C THR A 61 10.52 -2.26 -2.91
N ARG A 62 11.43 -1.60 -3.63
CA ARG A 62 11.25 -1.38 -5.06
C ARG A 62 11.18 -2.71 -5.83
N GLU A 63 11.95 -3.72 -5.41
CA GLU A 63 11.94 -5.05 -6.00
C GLU A 63 10.55 -5.70 -5.90
N HIS A 64 9.90 -5.63 -4.73
CA HIS A 64 8.53 -6.12 -4.57
C HIS A 64 7.56 -5.46 -5.57
N ASN A 65 7.67 -4.15 -5.77
CA ASN A 65 6.83 -3.44 -6.72
C ASN A 65 7.08 -3.90 -8.16
N GLU A 66 8.34 -4.09 -8.56
CA GLU A 66 8.69 -4.57 -9.90
C GLU A 66 8.22 -6.01 -10.14
N ASP A 67 8.35 -6.88 -9.14
CA ASP A 67 7.84 -8.26 -9.20
C ASP A 67 6.31 -8.28 -9.32
N CYS A 68 5.60 -7.46 -8.53
CA CYS A 68 4.16 -7.31 -8.63
C CYS A 68 3.73 -6.78 -10.01
N LYS A 69 4.41 -5.76 -10.54
CA LYS A 69 4.15 -5.24 -11.90
C LYS A 69 4.35 -6.30 -12.97
N ARG A 70 5.43 -7.08 -12.85
CA ARG A 70 5.70 -8.20 -13.77
C ARG A 70 4.59 -9.24 -13.70
N LEU A 71 4.16 -9.61 -12.50
CA LEU A 71 3.04 -10.54 -12.30
C LEU A 71 1.75 -10.00 -12.93
N LEU A 72 1.37 -8.75 -12.64
CA LEU A 72 0.17 -8.13 -13.21
C LEU A 72 0.21 -8.11 -14.73
N LYS A 73 1.37 -7.79 -15.32
CA LYS A 73 1.58 -7.82 -16.77
C LYS A 73 1.38 -9.21 -17.35
N LEU A 74 1.90 -10.25 -16.71
CA LEU A 74 1.71 -11.65 -17.13
C LEU A 74 0.25 -12.11 -16.99
N MET A 75 -0.46 -11.60 -15.98
CA MET A 75 -1.90 -11.85 -15.78
C MET A 75 -2.80 -11.05 -16.73
N GLY A 76 -2.25 -10.12 -17.52
CA GLY A 76 -3.03 -9.23 -18.38
C GLY A 76 -3.82 -8.15 -17.63
N VAL A 77 -3.45 -7.87 -16.38
CA VAL A 77 -4.09 -6.85 -15.54
C VAL A 77 -3.35 -5.52 -15.71
N PRO A 78 -4.05 -4.42 -16.06
CA PRO A 78 -3.40 -3.13 -16.24
C PRO A 78 -2.93 -2.55 -14.90
N TYR A 79 -1.81 -1.83 -14.94
CA TYR A 79 -1.35 -1.00 -13.84
C TYR A 79 -0.89 0.38 -14.35
N VAL A 80 -0.84 1.35 -13.43
CA VAL A 80 -0.41 2.73 -13.68
C VAL A 80 0.63 3.11 -12.63
N ASP A 81 1.69 3.79 -13.06
CA ASP A 81 2.64 4.43 -12.16
C ASP A 81 2.20 5.88 -11.89
N ALA A 82 1.94 6.20 -10.63
CA ALA A 82 1.58 7.56 -10.23
C ALA A 82 2.84 8.46 -10.23
N PRO A 83 2.71 9.76 -10.54
CA PRO A 83 3.83 10.69 -10.42
C PRO A 83 4.25 10.92 -8.96
N THR A 84 3.26 10.93 -8.06
CA THR A 84 3.44 11.15 -6.62
C THR A 84 2.73 10.07 -5.83
N GLU A 85 1.51 10.33 -5.37
CA GLU A 85 0.73 9.41 -4.52
C GLU A 85 -0.30 8.65 -5.36
N ALA A 86 -0.42 7.35 -5.10
CA ALA A 86 -1.34 6.46 -5.79
C ALA A 86 -2.79 6.88 -5.54
N GLU A 87 -3.15 7.31 -4.33
CA GLU A 87 -4.50 7.75 -3.96
C GLU A 87 -4.95 8.96 -4.80
N ALA A 88 -4.04 9.92 -5.01
CA ALA A 88 -4.30 11.11 -5.82
C ALA A 88 -4.55 10.72 -7.30
N GLN A 89 -3.76 9.79 -7.82
CA GLN A 89 -3.92 9.29 -9.18
C GLN A 89 -5.21 8.47 -9.34
N CYS A 90 -5.57 7.66 -8.34
CA CYS A 90 -6.84 6.94 -8.29
C CYS A 90 -8.04 7.89 -8.27
N ALA A 91 -8.00 8.93 -7.43
CA ALA A 91 -9.05 9.96 -7.39
C ALA A 91 -9.21 10.68 -8.73
N ALA A 92 -8.10 10.98 -9.42
CA ALA A 92 -8.14 11.59 -10.75
C ALA A 92 -8.77 10.65 -11.80
N LEU A 93 -8.53 9.33 -11.72
CA LEU A 93 -9.15 8.35 -12.63
C LEU A 93 -10.67 8.25 -12.41
N VAL A 94 -11.13 8.32 -11.15
CA VAL A 94 -12.57 8.36 -10.81
C VAL A 94 -13.21 9.63 -11.36
N LYS A 95 -12.62 10.80 -11.10
CA LYS A 95 -13.13 12.10 -11.60
C LYS A 95 -13.22 12.16 -13.13
N GLN A 96 -12.31 11.48 -13.84
CA GLN A 96 -12.32 11.38 -15.30
C GLN A 96 -13.34 10.37 -15.84
N GLY A 97 -14.09 9.68 -14.98
CA GLY A 97 -15.05 8.65 -15.36
C GLY A 97 -14.42 7.39 -15.95
N LYS A 98 -13.10 7.17 -15.73
CA LYS A 98 -12.38 6.01 -16.27
C LYS A 98 -12.58 4.75 -15.42
N VAL A 99 -12.82 4.93 -14.13
CA VAL A 99 -13.06 3.86 -13.16
C VAL A 99 -14.23 4.23 -12.26
N TYR A 100 -14.94 3.23 -11.73
CA TYR A 100 -16.12 3.44 -10.89
C TYR A 100 -15.80 3.99 -9.51
N GLY A 101 -14.71 3.53 -8.88
CA GLY A 101 -14.32 3.92 -7.53
C GLY A 101 -12.92 3.46 -7.18
N VAL A 102 -12.40 3.96 -6.06
CA VAL A 102 -11.06 3.61 -5.56
C VAL A 102 -11.16 2.50 -4.52
N GLY A 103 -10.48 1.38 -4.76
CA GLY A 103 -10.37 0.28 -3.79
C GLY A 103 -9.18 0.49 -2.87
N THR A 104 -9.36 1.14 -1.71
CA THR A 104 -8.30 1.34 -0.71
C THR A 104 -8.89 1.46 0.69
N GLU A 105 -8.09 1.12 1.71
CA GLU A 105 -8.42 1.38 3.11
C GLU A 105 -8.09 2.82 3.54
N ASP A 106 -7.25 3.50 2.77
CA ASP A 106 -6.85 4.86 3.10
C ASP A 106 -7.95 5.86 2.73
N MET A 107 -8.43 6.60 3.72
CA MET A 107 -9.47 7.62 3.51
C MET A 107 -8.93 8.86 2.80
N ASP A 108 -7.61 9.00 2.68
CA ASP A 108 -6.97 10.13 2.00
C ASP A 108 -7.41 10.24 0.53
N ALA A 109 -7.79 9.14 -0.12
CA ALA A 109 -8.38 9.15 -1.46
C ALA A 109 -9.63 10.05 -1.59
N LEU A 110 -10.45 10.16 -0.53
CA LEU A 110 -11.60 11.07 -0.51
C LEU A 110 -11.15 12.53 -0.43
N THR A 111 -10.04 12.82 0.27
CA THR A 111 -9.51 14.20 0.37
C THR A 111 -8.94 14.69 -0.95
N PHE A 112 -8.39 13.79 -1.77
CA PHE A 112 -8.05 14.06 -3.18
C PHE A 112 -9.28 14.17 -4.10
N GLY A 113 -10.46 13.84 -3.59
CA GLY A 113 -11.76 13.98 -4.22
C GLY A 113 -12.23 12.77 -5.02
N ALA A 114 -11.86 11.55 -4.63
CA ALA A 114 -12.52 10.37 -5.16
C ALA A 114 -14.02 10.40 -4.82
N ASP A 115 -14.88 10.27 -5.82
CA ASP A 115 -16.34 10.29 -5.62
C ASP A 115 -16.85 9.02 -4.92
N VAL A 116 -16.16 7.89 -5.13
CA VAL A 116 -16.50 6.58 -4.57
C VAL A 116 -15.25 5.92 -4.01
N LEU A 117 -15.30 5.59 -2.72
CA LEU A 117 -14.28 4.80 -2.01
C LEU A 117 -14.87 3.43 -1.64
N VAL A 118 -14.19 2.35 -2.04
CA VAL A 118 -14.57 0.97 -1.74
C VAL A 118 -13.55 0.38 -0.79
N ARG A 119 -14.00 0.01 0.42
CA ARG A 119 -13.19 -0.62 1.46
C ARG A 119 -13.45 -2.12 1.53
N HIS A 120 -12.51 -2.84 2.13
CA HIS A 120 -12.48 -4.29 2.31
C HIS A 120 -12.50 -5.08 0.99
N LEU A 121 -11.97 -4.50 -0.09
CA LEU A 121 -12.00 -5.10 -1.43
C LEU A 121 -10.94 -6.22 -1.61
N THR A 122 -9.80 -6.07 -0.95
CA THR A 122 -8.69 -7.05 -0.96
C THR A 122 -8.75 -8.02 0.20
N PHE A 123 -9.75 -7.89 1.09
CA PHE A 123 -9.97 -8.82 2.17
C PHE A 123 -10.62 -10.10 1.63
N SER A 124 -9.88 -11.20 1.71
CA SER A 124 -10.46 -12.54 1.70
C SER A 124 -11.01 -12.78 3.10
N GLU A 125 -12.29 -13.14 3.25
CA GLU A 125 -12.69 -13.88 4.46
C GLU A 125 -11.75 -15.09 4.54
N ALA A 126 -11.01 -15.22 5.64
CA ALA A 126 -10.29 -16.45 5.93
C ALA A 126 -11.36 -17.54 6.10
N ARG A 127 -11.62 -18.29 5.03
CA ARG A 127 -12.35 -19.55 5.07
C ARG A 127 -11.38 -20.70 5.26
#